data_AF-A0A7C5USX7-F1
#
_entry.id   AF-A0A7C5USX7-F1
#
_cell.length_a   1.000
_cell.length_b   1.000
_cell.length_c   1.000
_cell.angle_alpha   90.00
_cell.angle_beta   90.00
_cell.angle_gamma   90.00
#
_symmetry.space_group_name_H-M   'P 1'
#
loop_
_entity.id
_entity.type
_entity.pdbx_description
1 polymer ?
#
loop_
_entity_poly.entity_id
_entity_poly.type
_entity_poly.pdbx_seq_one_letter_code
_entity_poly.pdbx_strand_id
1 'polypeptide(L)'
;MVEVFSETPNLLPISIMWWKWVGDILASKAGLSKRNISISFVSKKTISQFNKIYRGEDVPTDVLSFNLKEDQFPSTRNSNFGEIVICPEVVKSNANSFKETYTNELARVILHGLLHLKGYDHSVCFDGEKVFVDKMFKIQEDILKGASFDIFFPRVIVGLGNIGEKYENNPHNVGFMFIQRILEKVKKIKGGVLPQFRKCGAEITQICDNPQIVIAKPLGYMNKSGSAVSCLCKEIGIDPRESLLVIHDELDMRLGDWKWSFGASGKTHKGIKNIEAFLKTKRFWRFRVGIDTRKDRNVPGEVFVLSEFSGNDIREVSKVFDLFWAAIYKKIKVSGVSL
;
A
#
# COMPACT_ATOMS: atom_id res chain seq x y z
N MET A 1 16.52 14.33 -6.96
CA MET A 1 15.11 14.78 -6.98
C MET A 1 14.41 14.08 -8.13
N VAL A 2 13.28 13.42 -7.88
CA VAL A 2 12.50 12.78 -8.94
C VAL A 2 11.42 13.73 -9.46
N GLU A 3 11.34 13.88 -10.77
CA GLU A 3 10.24 14.53 -11.48
C GLU A 3 9.42 13.48 -12.22
N VAL A 4 8.10 13.69 -12.31
CA VAL A 4 7.19 12.73 -12.92
C VAL A 4 6.27 13.44 -13.89
N PHE A 5 6.21 12.92 -15.11
CA PHE A 5 5.36 13.39 -16.20
C PHE A 5 4.46 12.25 -16.67
N SER A 6 3.29 12.58 -17.22
CA SER A 6 2.40 11.56 -17.77
C SER A 6 1.60 12.10 -18.94
N GLU A 7 1.73 11.44 -20.09
CA GLU A 7 0.83 11.57 -21.25
C GLU A 7 -0.53 10.90 -20.96
N THR A 8 -0.53 9.92 -20.05
CA THR A 8 -1.67 9.03 -19.77
C THR A 8 -2.05 9.01 -18.27
N PRO A 9 -2.35 10.16 -17.65
CA PRO A 9 -2.56 10.25 -16.19
C PRO A 9 -3.71 9.34 -15.70
N ASN A 10 -4.75 9.16 -16.51
CA ASN A 10 -5.91 8.31 -16.18
C ASN A 10 -5.59 6.81 -16.13
N LEU A 11 -4.42 6.39 -16.60
CA LEU A 11 -3.98 5.00 -16.55
C LEU A 11 -3.18 4.68 -15.28
N LEU A 12 -2.81 5.69 -14.49
CA LEU A 12 -2.13 5.50 -13.21
C LEU A 12 -3.15 5.11 -12.13
N PRO A 13 -2.78 4.25 -11.17
CA PRO A 13 -3.73 3.79 -10.15
C PRO A 13 -4.11 4.86 -9.12
N ILE A 14 -3.31 5.93 -8.98
CA ILE A 14 -3.50 7.01 -8.00
C ILE A 14 -3.32 8.36 -8.70
N SER A 15 -2.23 9.09 -8.43
CA SER A 15 -1.97 10.42 -8.98
C SER A 15 -0.48 10.55 -9.34
N ILE A 16 -0.17 11.51 -10.21
CA ILE A 16 1.23 11.82 -10.55
C ILE A 16 2.02 12.19 -9.29
N MET A 17 1.43 12.97 -8.37
CA MET A 17 2.06 13.36 -7.12
C MET A 17 2.38 12.15 -6.22
N TRP A 18 1.51 11.15 -6.21
CA TRP A 18 1.80 9.88 -5.53
C TRP A 18 3.00 9.16 -6.16
N TRP A 19 3.06 9.09 -7.49
CA TRP A 19 4.17 8.41 -8.18
C TRP A 19 5.48 9.17 -8.09
N LYS A 20 5.45 10.50 -7.94
CA LYS A 20 6.62 11.30 -7.55
C LYS A 20 7.14 10.90 -6.18
N TRP A 21 6.26 10.81 -5.20
CA TRP A 21 6.61 10.35 -3.85
C TRP A 21 7.19 8.93 -3.84
N VAL A 22 6.55 7.99 -4.54
CA VAL A 22 7.06 6.62 -4.68
C VAL A 22 8.43 6.62 -5.36
N GLY A 23 8.60 7.40 -6.43
CA GLY A 23 9.87 7.60 -7.12
C GLY A 23 10.96 8.09 -6.17
N ASP A 24 10.70 9.13 -5.37
CA ASP A 24 11.66 9.66 -4.39
C ASP A 24 12.04 8.61 -3.33
N ILE A 25 11.08 7.83 -2.83
CA ILE A 25 11.35 6.74 -1.86
C ILE A 25 12.22 5.65 -2.48
N LEU A 26 11.88 5.19 -3.68
CA LEU A 26 12.62 4.14 -4.37
C LEU A 26 14.02 4.62 -4.77
N ALA A 27 14.16 5.85 -5.28
CA ALA A 27 15.44 6.45 -5.60
C ALA A 27 16.33 6.59 -4.35
N SER A 28 15.75 7.01 -3.21
CA SER A 28 16.47 7.09 -1.93
C SER A 28 16.97 5.71 -1.49
N LYS A 29 16.11 4.69 -1.48
CA LYS A 29 16.48 3.31 -1.11
C LYS A 29 17.46 2.67 -2.10
N ALA A 30 17.41 3.06 -3.38
CA ALA A 30 18.38 2.66 -4.38
C ALA A 30 19.72 3.41 -4.27
N GLY A 31 19.82 4.47 -3.44
CA GLY A 31 21.05 5.26 -3.27
C GLY A 31 21.27 6.32 -4.36
N LEU A 32 20.20 6.85 -4.95
CA LEU A 32 20.20 7.84 -6.03
C LEU A 32 19.66 9.22 -5.58
N SER A 33 19.64 9.51 -4.28
CA SER A 33 19.03 10.72 -3.72
C SER A 33 19.61 12.05 -4.27
N LYS A 34 20.86 12.04 -4.74
CA LYS A 34 21.56 13.21 -5.30
C LYS A 34 21.41 13.37 -6.82
N ARG A 35 20.74 12.44 -7.52
CA ARG A 35 20.56 12.52 -8.99
C ARG A 35 19.24 13.19 -9.36
N ASN A 36 19.21 13.82 -10.52
CA ASN A 36 17.99 14.35 -11.13
C ASN A 36 17.42 13.26 -12.03
N ILE A 37 16.22 12.79 -11.70
CA ILE A 37 15.63 11.65 -12.41
C ILE A 37 14.25 12.07 -12.90
N SER A 38 14.02 11.93 -14.20
CA SER A 38 12.71 12.10 -14.80
C SER A 38 12.05 10.74 -15.01
N ILE A 39 10.79 10.60 -14.61
CA ILE A 39 9.96 9.43 -14.91
C ILE A 39 8.79 9.87 -15.78
N SER A 40 8.72 9.36 -17.00
CA SER A 40 7.71 9.72 -17.99
C SER A 40 6.78 8.55 -18.27
N PHE A 41 5.50 8.66 -17.90
CA PHE A 41 4.49 7.66 -18.23
C PHE A 41 3.84 7.97 -19.58
N VAL A 42 4.04 7.10 -20.57
CA VAL A 42 3.67 7.36 -21.97
C VAL A 42 2.72 6.31 -22.54
N SER A 43 2.06 6.63 -23.65
CA SER A 43 1.18 5.69 -24.36
C SER A 43 1.97 4.54 -25.03
N LYS A 44 1.29 3.44 -25.38
CA LYS A 44 1.88 2.34 -26.16
C LYS A 44 2.52 2.83 -27.47
N LYS A 45 1.88 3.80 -28.12
CA LYS A 45 2.37 4.39 -29.38
C LYS A 45 3.71 5.08 -29.16
N THR A 46 3.78 5.94 -28.15
CA THR A 46 4.99 6.71 -27.82
C THR A 46 6.14 5.78 -27.43
N ILE A 47 5.92 4.78 -26.57
CA ILE A 47 7.00 3.87 -26.17
C ILE A 47 7.48 2.98 -27.32
N SER A 48 6.59 2.56 -28.24
CA SER A 48 6.98 1.79 -29.43
C SER A 48 7.87 2.62 -30.37
N GLN A 49 7.56 3.91 -30.52
CA GLN A 49 8.40 4.83 -31.29
C GLN A 49 9.81 4.95 -30.67
N PHE A 50 9.90 5.14 -29.36
CA PHE A 50 11.20 5.17 -28.68
C PHE A 50 11.93 3.82 -28.77
N ASN A 51 11.23 2.70 -28.63
CA ASN A 51 11.84 1.37 -28.74
C ASN A 51 12.41 1.13 -30.15
N LYS A 52 11.70 1.59 -31.20
CA LYS A 52 12.19 1.54 -32.57
C LYS A 52 13.43 2.40 -32.78
N ILE A 53 13.43 3.64 -32.26
CA ILE A 53 14.53 4.59 -32.43
C ILE A 53 15.81 4.10 -31.72
N TYR A 54 15.68 3.65 -30.48
CA TYR A 54 16.84 3.37 -29.63
C TYR A 54 17.25 1.88 -29.59
N ARG A 55 16.35 0.96 -29.92
CA ARG A 55 16.61 -0.50 -29.91
C ARG A 55 16.30 -1.20 -31.24
N GLY A 56 15.75 -0.50 -32.24
CA GLY A 56 15.38 -1.09 -33.53
C GLY A 56 14.12 -1.97 -33.48
N GLU A 57 13.41 -1.99 -32.34
CA GLU A 57 12.24 -2.85 -32.11
C GLU A 57 10.93 -2.04 -32.23
N ASP A 58 10.11 -2.33 -33.24
CA ASP A 58 8.81 -1.65 -33.46
C ASP A 58 7.66 -2.33 -32.69
N VAL A 59 7.88 -2.54 -31.39
CA VAL A 59 6.90 -3.09 -30.44
C VAL A 59 6.95 -2.33 -29.12
N PRO A 60 5.83 -2.22 -28.38
CA PRO A 60 5.84 -1.57 -27.08
C PRO A 60 6.58 -2.42 -26.04
N THR A 61 7.40 -1.77 -25.21
CA THR A 61 8.03 -2.34 -24.01
C THR A 61 7.43 -1.74 -22.75
N ASP A 62 7.71 -2.31 -21.58
CA ASP A 62 7.26 -1.78 -20.28
C ASP A 62 8.06 -0.57 -19.82
N VAL A 63 9.39 -0.59 -20.00
CA VAL A 63 10.30 0.49 -19.62
C VAL A 63 11.50 0.64 -20.56
N LEU A 64 11.93 1.89 -20.74
CA LEU A 64 13.22 2.28 -21.29
C LEU A 64 13.93 3.18 -20.28
N SER A 65 15.25 3.03 -20.13
CA SER A 65 16.05 3.84 -19.21
C SER A 65 17.22 4.46 -19.95
N PHE A 66 17.34 5.78 -19.88
CA PHE A 66 18.35 6.56 -20.57
C PHE A 66 19.28 7.20 -19.55
N ASN A 67 20.56 6.83 -19.62
CA ASN A 67 21.61 7.47 -18.84
C ASN A 67 22.22 8.58 -19.71
N LEU A 68 21.89 9.84 -19.42
CA LEU A 68 22.44 10.97 -20.15
C LEU A 68 23.88 11.19 -19.68
N LYS A 69 24.84 10.72 -20.47
CA LYS A 69 26.25 11.10 -20.31
C LYS A 69 26.48 12.47 -20.97
N GLU A 70 27.46 13.21 -20.44
CA GLU A 70 27.82 14.57 -20.88
C GLU A 70 28.05 14.68 -22.39
N ASP A 71 28.48 13.60 -23.06
CA ASP A 71 28.85 13.60 -24.48
C ASP A 71 27.66 13.58 -25.47
N GLN A 72 26.41 13.44 -24.99
CA GLN A 72 25.23 13.36 -25.86
C GLN A 72 24.49 14.69 -26.06
N PHE A 73 24.83 15.76 -25.32
CA PHE A 73 24.29 17.10 -25.52
C PHE A 73 25.35 18.18 -25.19
N PRO A 74 25.73 19.05 -26.14
CA PRO A 74 26.76 20.05 -25.93
C PRO A 74 26.17 21.28 -25.23
N SER A 75 25.68 21.18 -23.99
CA SER A 75 25.35 22.37 -23.17
C SER A 75 24.82 22.14 -21.74
N THR A 76 25.06 21.01 -21.04
CA THR A 76 24.81 21.01 -19.58
C THR A 76 25.89 20.28 -18.78
N ARG A 77 26.56 21.04 -17.90
CA ARG A 77 27.44 20.51 -16.84
C ARG A 77 26.58 19.76 -15.82
N ASN A 78 26.26 18.48 -16.05
CA ASN A 78 25.95 17.51 -14.99
C ASN A 78 25.63 16.12 -15.56
N SER A 79 26.57 15.19 -15.45
CA SER A 79 26.42 13.72 -15.58
C SER A 79 25.45 13.06 -14.56
N ASN A 80 24.55 13.83 -13.93
CA ASN A 80 23.66 13.40 -12.86
C ASN A 80 22.19 13.27 -13.29
N PHE A 81 21.89 13.32 -14.60
CA PHE A 81 20.53 13.22 -15.13
C PHE A 81 20.24 11.82 -15.68
N GLY A 82 19.08 11.27 -15.34
CA GLY A 82 18.59 10.02 -15.91
C GLY A 82 17.10 10.11 -16.23
N GLU A 83 16.69 9.47 -17.31
CA GLU A 83 15.29 9.43 -17.73
C GLU A 83 14.77 7.99 -17.79
N ILE A 84 13.58 7.77 -17.25
CA ILE A 84 12.90 6.48 -17.26
C ILE A 84 11.56 6.69 -17.96
N VAL A 85 11.34 6.02 -19.08
CA VAL A 85 10.08 6.07 -19.85
C VAL A 85 9.34 4.77 -19.64
N ILE A 86 8.11 4.85 -19.13
CA ILE A 86 7.31 3.67 -18.73
C ILE A 86 5.98 3.68 -19.48
N CYS A 87 5.50 2.51 -19.91
CA CYS A 87 4.16 2.36 -20.47
C CYS A 87 3.19 1.71 -19.47
N PRO A 88 2.29 2.48 -18.82
CA PRO A 88 1.34 1.98 -17.84
C PRO A 88 0.51 0.77 -18.29
N GLU A 89 0.10 0.75 -19.56
CA GLU A 89 -0.72 -0.34 -20.13
C GLU A 89 0.04 -1.66 -20.21
N VAL A 90 1.30 -1.63 -20.64
CA VAL A 90 2.15 -2.83 -20.74
C VAL A 90 2.43 -3.35 -19.34
N VAL A 91 2.77 -2.46 -18.40
CA VAL A 91 2.95 -2.81 -16.98
C VAL A 91 1.69 -3.45 -16.39
N LYS A 92 0.51 -2.91 -16.69
CA LYS A 92 -0.77 -3.49 -16.22
C LYS A 92 -1.02 -4.87 -16.81
N SER A 93 -0.68 -5.10 -18.08
CA SER A 93 -0.75 -6.42 -18.73
C SER A 93 0.22 -7.42 -18.10
N ASN A 94 1.44 -6.97 -17.79
CA ASN A 94 2.46 -7.76 -17.10
C ASN A 94 2.00 -8.14 -15.69
N ALA A 95 1.46 -7.20 -14.91
CA ALA A 95 0.93 -7.46 -13.57
C ALA A 95 -0.13 -8.58 -13.58
N ASN A 96 -1.05 -8.55 -14.54
CA ASN A 96 -2.06 -9.60 -14.71
C ASN A 96 -1.42 -10.96 -15.03
N SER A 97 -0.45 -10.98 -15.94
CA SER A 97 0.27 -12.19 -16.35
C SER A 97 1.08 -12.81 -15.21
N PHE A 98 1.72 -11.96 -14.40
CA PHE A 98 2.50 -12.36 -13.22
C PHE A 98 1.65 -12.62 -11.98
N LYS A 99 0.32 -12.43 -12.06
CA LYS A 99 -0.62 -12.53 -10.93
C LYS A 99 -0.21 -11.62 -9.76
N GLU A 100 0.39 -10.48 -10.08
CA GLU A 100 0.82 -9.45 -9.14
C GLU A 100 -0.12 -8.24 -9.21
N THR A 101 -0.04 -7.34 -8.24
CA THR A 101 -0.79 -6.09 -8.30
C THR A 101 -0.17 -5.09 -9.26
N TYR A 102 -0.98 -4.28 -9.92
CA TYR A 102 -0.54 -3.21 -10.80
C TYR A 102 0.35 -2.19 -10.08
N THR A 103 -0.01 -1.79 -8.86
CA THR A 103 0.82 -0.85 -8.07
C THR A 103 2.21 -1.42 -7.77
N ASN A 104 2.32 -2.69 -7.35
CA ASN A 104 3.64 -3.30 -7.09
C ASN A 104 4.44 -3.47 -8.38
N GLU A 105 3.80 -3.84 -9.49
CA GLU A 105 4.51 -4.01 -10.76
C GLU A 105 5.01 -2.68 -11.31
N LEU A 106 4.22 -1.61 -11.17
CA LEU A 106 4.66 -0.27 -11.56
C LEU A 106 5.81 0.23 -10.68
N ALA A 107 5.77 -0.01 -9.37
CA ALA A 107 6.89 0.27 -8.46
C ALA A 107 8.14 -0.57 -8.80
N ARG A 108 7.96 -1.84 -9.18
CA ARG A 108 9.03 -2.73 -9.63
C ARG A 108 9.71 -2.19 -10.87
N VAL A 109 8.94 -1.82 -11.89
CA VAL A 109 9.45 -1.29 -13.16
C VAL A 109 10.17 0.06 -12.96
N ILE A 110 9.65 0.94 -12.10
CA ILE A 110 10.35 2.17 -11.70
C ILE A 110 11.69 1.84 -11.03
N LEU A 111 11.70 0.94 -10.04
CA LEU A 111 12.92 0.55 -9.35
C LEU A 111 13.92 -0.12 -10.30
N HIS A 112 13.44 -0.90 -11.26
CA HIS A 112 14.25 -1.52 -12.28
C HIS A 112 15.00 -0.48 -13.11
N GLY A 113 14.29 0.53 -13.62
CA GLY A 113 14.92 1.64 -14.35
C GLY A 113 15.89 2.43 -13.48
N LEU A 114 15.57 2.67 -12.21
CA LEU A 114 16.47 3.33 -11.26
C LEU A 114 17.77 2.52 -11.07
N LEU A 115 17.69 1.19 -10.95
CA LEU A 115 18.87 0.35 -10.78
C LEU A 115 19.77 0.36 -12.04
N HIS A 116 19.18 0.39 -13.24
CA HIS A 116 19.94 0.62 -14.49
C HIS A 116 20.64 1.97 -14.48
N LEU A 117 19.94 3.04 -14.08
CA LEU A 117 20.58 4.36 -13.94
C LEU A 117 21.76 4.34 -12.95
N LYS A 118 21.67 3.54 -11.89
CA LYS A 118 22.77 3.35 -10.92
C LYS A 118 23.98 2.59 -11.52
N GLY A 119 23.82 1.95 -12.67
CA GLY A 119 24.86 1.18 -13.35
C GLY A 119 24.82 -0.31 -13.01
N TYR A 120 23.68 -0.84 -12.58
CA TYR A 120 23.46 -2.28 -12.58
C TYR A 120 22.97 -2.71 -13.96
N ASP A 121 23.68 -3.64 -14.59
CA ASP A 121 23.25 -4.27 -15.83
C ASP A 121 22.74 -5.70 -15.57
N HIS A 122 21.98 -6.25 -16.52
CA HIS A 122 21.60 -7.65 -16.49
C HIS A 122 22.81 -8.54 -16.74
N SER A 123 23.55 -8.88 -15.68
CA SER A 123 24.71 -9.77 -15.79
C SER A 123 24.31 -11.16 -15.32
N VAL A 124 24.08 -12.05 -16.28
CA VAL A 124 24.01 -13.49 -16.01
C VAL A 124 25.45 -13.98 -15.83
N CYS A 125 25.86 -14.19 -14.58
CA CYS A 125 27.15 -14.82 -14.28
C CYS A 125 26.92 -16.32 -14.07
N PHE A 126 27.52 -17.14 -14.92
CA PHE A 126 27.61 -18.59 -14.76
C PHE A 126 28.96 -18.95 -14.12
N ASP A 127 28.93 -19.71 -13.03
CA ASP A 127 30.12 -20.36 -12.48
C ASP A 127 29.84 -21.86 -12.30
N GLY A 128 30.20 -22.63 -13.33
CA GLY A 128 30.17 -24.11 -13.37
C GLY A 128 28.78 -24.75 -13.30
N GLU A 129 28.11 -24.66 -12.15
CA GLU A 129 26.85 -25.37 -11.83
C GLU A 129 25.79 -24.50 -11.12
N LYS A 130 26.10 -23.24 -10.78
CA LYS A 130 25.15 -22.32 -10.14
C LYS A 130 24.79 -21.15 -11.06
N VAL A 131 23.49 -21.03 -11.37
CA VAL A 131 22.91 -19.79 -11.89
C VAL A 131 22.81 -18.81 -10.73
N PHE A 132 23.62 -17.75 -10.75
CA PHE A 132 23.41 -16.64 -9.83
C PHE A 132 22.18 -15.87 -10.29
N VAL A 133 21.17 -15.76 -9.42
CA VAL A 133 20.12 -14.75 -9.60
C VAL A 133 20.84 -13.41 -9.73
N ASP A 134 20.55 -12.70 -10.83
CA ASP A 134 21.12 -11.39 -11.11
C ASP A 134 21.16 -10.55 -9.83
N LYS A 135 22.34 -10.03 -9.50
CA LYS A 135 22.55 -9.18 -8.33
C LYS A 135 21.55 -8.03 -8.30
N MET A 136 21.16 -7.52 -9.47
CA MET A 136 20.13 -6.50 -9.63
C MET A 136 18.77 -6.97 -9.12
N PHE A 137 18.29 -8.16 -9.52
CA PHE A 137 16.98 -8.67 -9.11
C PHE A 137 16.91 -8.90 -7.60
N LYS A 138 17.98 -9.39 -6.98
CA LYS A 138 18.01 -9.55 -5.52
C LYS A 138 17.87 -8.20 -4.80
N ILE A 139 18.64 -7.20 -5.23
CA ILE A 139 18.57 -5.83 -4.68
C ILE A 139 17.17 -5.24 -4.90
N GLN A 140 16.59 -5.46 -6.08
CA GLN A 140 15.25 -5.02 -6.41
C GLN A 140 14.22 -5.58 -5.43
N GLU A 141 14.19 -6.89 -5.20
CA GLU A 141 13.24 -7.51 -4.27
C GLU A 141 13.44 -7.05 -2.82
N ASP A 142 14.69 -6.90 -2.39
CA ASP A 142 15.01 -6.44 -1.02
C ASP A 142 14.51 -5.00 -0.79
N ILE A 143 14.73 -4.10 -1.74
CA ILE A 143 14.22 -2.72 -1.69
C ILE A 143 12.70 -2.69 -1.74
N LEU A 144 12.05 -3.42 -2.67
CA LEU A 144 10.59 -3.47 -2.77
C LEU A 144 9.95 -4.00 -1.49
N LYS A 145 10.51 -5.06 -0.91
CA LYS A 145 10.04 -5.60 0.36
C LYS A 145 10.14 -4.57 1.48
N GLY A 146 11.26 -3.87 1.58
CA GLY A 146 11.49 -2.79 2.54
C GLY A 146 10.71 -1.50 2.27
N ALA A 147 10.13 -1.33 1.08
CA ALA A 147 9.31 -0.18 0.69
C ALA A 147 7.81 -0.53 0.58
N SER A 148 7.44 -1.80 0.73
CA SER A 148 6.10 -2.32 0.41
C SER A 148 4.97 -1.56 1.10
N PHE A 149 5.13 -1.20 2.38
CA PHE A 149 4.15 -0.38 3.07
C PHE A 149 4.21 1.09 2.63
N ASP A 150 5.40 1.63 2.34
CA ASP A 150 5.59 3.01 1.87
C ASP A 150 4.83 3.28 0.55
N ILE A 151 4.82 2.28 -0.35
CA ILE A 151 4.14 2.33 -1.66
C ILE A 151 2.67 1.90 -1.61
N PHE A 152 2.20 1.32 -0.50
CA PHE A 152 0.79 0.96 -0.34
C PHE A 152 -0.08 2.20 -0.11
N PHE A 153 -1.22 2.25 -0.81
CA PHE A 153 -2.23 3.30 -0.64
C PHE A 153 -3.61 2.65 -0.37
N PRO A 154 -4.19 2.82 0.83
CA PRO A 154 -5.48 2.23 1.15
C PRO A 154 -6.63 3.03 0.52
N ARG A 155 -7.57 2.32 -0.10
CA ARG A 155 -8.87 2.87 -0.57
C ARG A 155 -10.05 2.35 0.25
N VAL A 156 -9.92 1.16 0.84
CA VAL A 156 -10.92 0.62 1.77
C VAL A 156 -10.22 0.29 3.08
N ILE A 157 -10.62 0.99 4.14
CA ILE A 157 -10.08 0.85 5.49
C ILE A 157 -11.18 0.25 6.37
N VAL A 158 -10.99 -0.98 6.84
CA VAL A 158 -11.98 -1.72 7.63
C VAL A 158 -11.49 -1.88 9.06
N GLY A 159 -12.24 -1.40 10.03
CA GLY A 159 -12.05 -1.76 11.44
C GLY A 159 -12.89 -2.98 11.81
N LEU A 160 -12.30 -3.98 12.44
CA LEU A 160 -13.04 -5.12 12.98
C LEU A 160 -13.53 -4.87 14.42
N GLY A 161 -14.64 -5.50 14.77
CA GLY A 161 -15.30 -5.39 16.06
C GLY A 161 -16.66 -6.10 16.05
N ASN A 162 -17.28 -6.17 17.21
CA ASN A 162 -18.65 -6.63 17.41
C ASN A 162 -19.58 -5.43 17.69
N ILE A 163 -20.81 -5.50 17.19
CA ILE A 163 -21.85 -4.50 17.48
C ILE A 163 -22.45 -4.67 18.88
N GLY A 164 -22.76 -3.54 19.54
CA GLY A 164 -23.44 -3.48 20.84
C GLY A 164 -22.59 -2.82 21.93
N GLU A 165 -23.24 -2.08 22.83
CA GLU A 165 -22.58 -1.23 23.86
C GLU A 165 -21.58 -2.00 24.72
N LYS A 166 -21.93 -3.23 25.13
CA LYS A 166 -21.06 -4.10 25.94
C LYS A 166 -19.71 -4.46 25.30
N TYR A 167 -19.53 -4.21 24.00
CA TYR A 167 -18.29 -4.51 23.29
C TYR A 167 -17.44 -3.27 23.00
N GLU A 168 -17.95 -2.06 23.20
CA GLU A 168 -17.31 -0.82 22.73
C GLU A 168 -15.86 -0.66 23.17
N ASN A 169 -15.57 -1.04 24.42
CA ASN A 169 -14.26 -0.89 25.04
C ASN A 169 -13.56 -2.23 25.29
N ASN A 170 -13.81 -3.24 24.48
CA ASN A 170 -13.09 -4.52 24.59
C ASN A 170 -11.89 -4.61 23.64
N PRO A 171 -10.92 -5.49 23.92
CA PRO A 171 -9.80 -5.74 23.03
C PRO A 171 -10.20 -6.14 21.60
N HIS A 172 -11.28 -6.91 21.43
CA HIS A 172 -11.73 -7.33 20.09
C HIS A 172 -12.34 -6.20 19.24
N ASN A 173 -12.64 -5.06 19.84
CA ASN A 173 -13.25 -3.90 19.21
C ASN A 173 -12.23 -2.78 18.91
N VAL A 174 -10.93 -3.01 19.09
CA VAL A 174 -9.89 -2.01 18.77
C VAL A 174 -9.99 -1.50 17.33
N GLY A 175 -10.43 -2.33 16.38
CA GLY A 175 -10.69 -1.89 15.02
C GLY A 175 -11.81 -0.85 14.96
N PHE A 176 -12.94 -1.06 15.62
CA PHE A 176 -14.02 -0.07 15.71
C PHE A 176 -13.59 1.19 16.47
N MET A 177 -12.88 1.04 17.60
CA MET A 177 -12.35 2.17 18.37
C MET A 177 -11.43 3.05 17.51
N PHE A 178 -10.57 2.41 16.71
CA PHE A 178 -9.70 3.08 15.76
C PHE A 178 -10.49 3.86 14.70
N ILE A 179 -11.50 3.23 14.09
CA ILE A 179 -12.35 3.89 13.09
C ILE A 179 -13.07 5.10 13.68
N GLN A 180 -13.65 4.96 14.87
CA GLN A 180 -14.34 6.04 15.58
C GLN A 180 -13.42 7.25 15.77
N ARG A 181 -12.21 7.01 16.30
CA ARG A 181 -11.21 8.06 16.52
C ARG A 181 -10.80 8.78 15.23
N ILE A 182 -10.65 8.05 14.13
CA ILE A 182 -10.30 8.66 12.83
C ILE A 182 -11.44 9.51 12.31
N LEU A 183 -12.67 9.00 12.34
CA LEU A 183 -13.82 9.76 11.85
C LEU A 183 -13.98 11.07 12.61
N GLU A 184 -13.72 11.09 13.92
CA GLU A 184 -13.67 12.33 14.70
C GLU A 184 -12.58 13.30 14.24
N LYS A 185 -11.38 12.81 13.93
CA LYS A 185 -10.30 13.66 13.38
C LYS A 185 -10.63 14.18 11.99
N VAL A 186 -11.14 13.33 11.11
CA VAL A 186 -11.55 13.71 9.75
C VAL A 186 -12.66 14.76 9.84
N LYS A 187 -13.64 14.60 10.73
CA LYS A 187 -14.72 15.56 10.96
C LYS A 187 -14.18 16.94 11.35
N LYS A 188 -13.16 16.97 12.23
CA LYS A 188 -12.48 18.21 12.64
C LYS A 188 -11.71 18.87 11.49
N ILE A 189 -11.10 18.08 10.60
CA ILE A 189 -10.36 18.59 9.43
C ILE A 189 -11.31 19.14 8.37
N LYS A 190 -12.35 18.39 8.00
CA LYS A 190 -13.32 18.77 6.97
C LYS A 190 -14.21 19.95 7.36
N GLY A 191 -14.49 20.10 8.65
CA GLY A 191 -15.45 21.10 9.13
C GLY A 191 -16.86 20.82 8.61
N GLY A 192 -17.59 19.90 9.25
CA GLY A 192 -18.96 19.60 8.84
C GLY A 192 -19.47 18.24 9.29
N VAL A 193 -20.56 17.79 8.67
CA VAL A 193 -21.12 16.44 8.88
C VAL A 193 -20.40 15.46 7.98
N LEU A 194 -19.94 14.36 8.55
CA LEU A 194 -19.49 13.19 7.79
C LEU A 194 -20.69 12.26 7.58
N PRO A 195 -21.27 12.18 6.37
CA PRO A 195 -22.41 11.32 6.14
C PRO A 195 -21.98 9.85 6.25
N GLN A 196 -22.74 9.09 7.02
CA GLN A 196 -22.54 7.66 7.20
C GLN A 196 -23.68 6.93 6.50
N PHE A 197 -23.32 5.89 5.76
CA PHE A 197 -24.28 5.07 5.00
C PHE A 197 -24.18 3.62 5.42
N ARG A 198 -25.25 2.86 5.22
CA ARG A 198 -25.22 1.40 5.36
C ARG A 198 -25.18 0.76 4.00
N LYS A 199 -24.16 -0.05 3.75
CA LYS A 199 -24.00 -0.80 2.50
C LYS A 199 -23.22 -2.08 2.77
N CYS A 200 -23.53 -3.16 2.04
CA CYS A 200 -22.84 -4.44 2.22
C CYS A 200 -22.87 -4.99 3.66
N GLY A 201 -23.86 -4.64 4.48
CA GLY A 201 -23.88 -5.02 5.89
C GLY A 201 -22.79 -4.35 6.74
N ALA A 202 -22.29 -3.19 6.30
CA ALA A 202 -21.33 -2.35 7.01
C ALA A 202 -21.84 -0.91 7.09
N GLU A 203 -21.45 -0.21 8.14
CA GLU A 203 -21.49 1.25 8.20
C GLU A 203 -20.25 1.79 7.49
N ILE A 204 -20.46 2.70 6.54
CA ILE A 204 -19.40 3.25 5.69
C ILE A 204 -19.40 4.78 5.73
N THR A 205 -18.21 5.35 5.67
CA THR A 205 -17.98 6.78 5.53
C THR A 205 -16.94 7.01 4.45
N GLN A 206 -17.29 7.76 3.41
CA GLN A 206 -16.33 8.22 2.41
C GLN A 206 -15.62 9.46 2.94
N ILE A 207 -14.30 9.37 3.09
CA ILE A 207 -13.48 10.48 3.60
C ILE A 207 -12.81 11.27 2.49
N CYS A 208 -12.75 10.73 1.27
CA CYS A 208 -12.01 11.25 0.15
C CYS A 208 -12.60 10.73 -1.17
N ASP A 209 -12.64 11.54 -2.23
CA ASP A 209 -13.32 11.20 -3.48
C ASP A 209 -12.37 10.69 -4.57
N ASN A 210 -11.18 11.31 -4.72
CA ASN A 210 -10.23 10.94 -5.77
C ASN A 210 -8.76 11.00 -5.30
N PRO A 211 -8.12 9.84 -5.01
CA PRO A 211 -8.69 8.51 -5.10
C PRO A 211 -9.70 8.31 -3.97
N GLN A 212 -10.78 7.58 -4.26
CA GLN A 212 -11.82 7.33 -3.27
C GLN A 212 -11.25 6.57 -2.08
N ILE A 213 -11.50 7.07 -0.86
CA ILE A 213 -11.18 6.38 0.40
C ILE A 213 -12.46 6.20 1.21
N VAL A 214 -12.77 4.94 1.48
CA VAL A 214 -13.92 4.52 2.28
C VAL A 214 -13.42 3.88 3.57
N ILE A 215 -13.94 4.38 4.68
CA ILE A 215 -13.78 3.79 6.00
C ILE A 215 -15.04 2.96 6.30
N ALA A 216 -14.87 1.75 6.82
CA ALA A 216 -15.97 0.83 7.08
C ALA A 216 -15.90 0.12 8.43
N LYS A 217 -17.07 -0.10 9.05
CA LYS A 217 -17.29 -0.98 10.20
C LYS A 217 -18.34 -2.04 9.84
N PRO A 218 -17.99 -3.32 9.68
CA PRO A 218 -18.97 -4.39 9.47
C PRO A 218 -19.98 -4.46 10.62
N LEU A 219 -21.28 -4.52 10.34
CA LEU A 219 -22.33 -4.47 11.37
C LEU A 219 -22.69 -5.86 11.94
N GLY A 220 -21.92 -6.90 11.61
CA GLY A 220 -22.11 -8.26 12.10
C GLY A 220 -21.28 -8.58 13.35
N TYR A 221 -21.37 -9.83 13.79
CA TYR A 221 -20.38 -10.39 14.72
C TYR A 221 -19.04 -10.60 14.02
N MET A 222 -17.96 -10.69 14.80
CA MET A 222 -16.58 -10.84 14.34
C MET A 222 -16.42 -11.98 13.32
N ASN A 223 -17.06 -13.13 13.52
CA ASN A 223 -17.00 -14.27 12.61
C ASN A 223 -17.87 -14.12 11.34
N LYS A 224 -18.52 -12.97 11.14
CA LYS A 224 -19.37 -12.64 9.98
C LYS A 224 -18.88 -11.38 9.24
N SER A 225 -17.64 -10.96 9.43
CA SER A 225 -17.09 -9.77 8.78
C SER A 225 -16.73 -9.96 7.30
N GLY A 226 -16.45 -11.18 6.86
CA GLY A 226 -15.91 -11.48 5.53
C GLY A 226 -16.87 -11.18 4.38
N SER A 227 -18.17 -11.45 4.54
CA SER A 227 -19.18 -11.13 3.53
C SER A 227 -19.26 -9.63 3.28
N ALA A 228 -19.23 -8.82 4.35
CA ALA A 228 -19.27 -7.37 4.27
C ALA A 228 -18.02 -6.82 3.56
N VAL A 229 -16.83 -7.27 3.96
CA VAL A 229 -15.57 -6.83 3.34
C VAL A 229 -15.50 -7.22 1.86
N SER A 230 -15.88 -8.46 1.51
CA SER A 230 -15.89 -8.93 0.12
C SER A 230 -16.87 -8.13 -0.76
N CYS A 231 -18.07 -7.87 -0.25
CA CYS A 231 -19.05 -7.02 -0.93
C CYS A 231 -18.52 -5.59 -1.12
N LEU A 232 -17.91 -4.98 -0.09
CA LEU A 232 -17.36 -3.64 -0.19
C LEU A 232 -16.23 -3.53 -1.22
N CYS A 233 -15.30 -4.49 -1.26
CA CYS A 233 -14.24 -4.48 -2.27
C CYS A 233 -14.80 -4.52 -3.70
N LYS A 234 -15.84 -5.32 -3.94
CA LYS A 234 -16.53 -5.39 -5.24
C LYS A 234 -17.26 -4.10 -5.57
N GLU A 235 -17.99 -3.54 -4.60
CA GLU A 235 -18.77 -2.32 -4.77
C GLU A 235 -17.89 -1.10 -5.09
N ILE A 236 -16.74 -0.99 -4.40
CA ILE A 236 -15.77 0.09 -4.60
C ILE A 236 -14.87 -0.19 -5.83
N GLY A 237 -14.92 -1.40 -6.39
CA GLY A 237 -14.14 -1.77 -7.56
C GLY A 237 -12.63 -1.85 -7.30
N ILE A 238 -12.22 -2.32 -6.12
CA ILE A 238 -10.81 -2.48 -5.76
C ILE A 238 -10.38 -3.95 -5.71
N ASP A 239 -9.13 -4.21 -6.09
CA ASP A 239 -8.44 -5.44 -5.72
C ASP A 239 -8.03 -5.35 -4.23
N PRO A 240 -8.44 -6.31 -3.37
CA PRO A 240 -8.02 -6.35 -1.98
C PRO A 240 -6.50 -6.35 -1.78
N ARG A 241 -5.75 -6.93 -2.74
CA ARG A 241 -4.28 -6.97 -2.72
C ARG A 241 -3.66 -5.59 -2.85
N GLU A 242 -4.36 -4.66 -3.51
CA GLU A 242 -3.86 -3.32 -3.81
C GLU A 242 -4.23 -2.29 -2.76
N SER A 243 -5.45 -2.36 -2.24
CA SER A 243 -6.01 -1.19 -1.53
C SER A 243 -6.91 -1.52 -0.34
N LEU A 244 -6.99 -2.78 0.10
CA LEU A 244 -7.68 -3.15 1.33
C LEU A 244 -6.72 -3.10 2.53
N LEU A 245 -7.14 -2.39 3.57
CA LEU A 245 -6.48 -2.35 4.88
C LEU A 245 -7.45 -2.76 5.98
N VAL A 246 -7.13 -3.82 6.71
CA VAL A 246 -7.95 -4.32 7.83
C VAL A 246 -7.25 -4.04 9.17
N ILE A 247 -7.94 -3.34 10.07
CA ILE A 247 -7.47 -3.06 11.43
C ILE A 247 -8.13 -4.03 12.40
N HIS A 248 -7.30 -4.70 13.20
CA HIS A 248 -7.77 -5.70 14.15
C HIS A 248 -6.79 -5.87 15.32
N ASP A 249 -7.25 -6.56 16.36
CA ASP A 249 -6.46 -6.90 17.54
C ASP A 249 -5.44 -8.01 17.29
N GLU A 250 -4.37 -7.97 18.06
CA GLU A 250 -3.33 -8.99 18.10
C GLU A 250 -3.01 -9.40 19.53
N LEU A 251 -3.44 -10.61 19.90
CA LEU A 251 -3.27 -11.17 21.22
C LEU A 251 -1.82 -11.55 21.55
N ASP A 252 -1.00 -11.85 20.54
CA ASP A 252 0.42 -12.20 20.74
C ASP A 252 1.31 -10.95 20.98
N MET A 253 0.74 -9.74 20.97
CA MET A 253 1.47 -8.48 21.05
C MET A 253 1.04 -7.67 22.27
N ARG A 254 2.00 -7.04 22.96
CA ARG A 254 1.73 -6.24 24.16
C ARG A 254 0.91 -5.02 23.80
N LEU A 255 0.11 -4.53 24.75
CA LEU A 255 -0.59 -3.27 24.59
C LEU A 255 0.39 -2.14 24.23
N GLY A 256 0.04 -1.36 23.20
CA GLY A 256 0.89 -0.28 22.67
C GLY A 256 1.81 -0.71 21.53
N ASP A 257 2.11 -2.00 21.40
CA ASP A 257 2.81 -2.53 20.24
C ASP A 257 1.89 -2.54 19.02
N TRP A 258 2.47 -2.41 17.83
CA TRP A 258 1.71 -2.50 16.59
C TRP A 258 2.58 -3.02 15.44
N LYS A 259 1.94 -3.59 14.42
CA LYS A 259 2.63 -4.16 13.27
C LYS A 259 1.81 -4.10 11.99
N TRP A 260 2.46 -3.73 10.90
CA TRP A 260 1.95 -3.93 9.55
C TRP A 260 2.21 -5.36 9.09
N SER A 261 1.23 -5.97 8.44
CA SER A 261 1.42 -7.26 7.79
C SER A 261 0.68 -7.33 6.47
N PHE A 262 1.25 -8.03 5.51
CA PHE A 262 0.64 -8.36 4.23
C PHE A 262 0.72 -9.87 4.03
N GLY A 263 -0.37 -10.52 3.62
CA GLY A 263 -0.34 -11.95 3.30
C GLY A 263 -0.27 -12.91 4.50
N ALA A 264 -0.12 -12.41 5.73
CA ALA A 264 0.03 -13.25 6.92
C ALA A 264 -1.31 -13.93 7.28
N SER A 265 -1.26 -15.17 7.78
CA SER A 265 -2.48 -15.88 8.20
C SER A 265 -3.12 -15.23 9.44
N GLY A 266 -4.44 -15.29 9.53
CA GLY A 266 -5.24 -14.89 10.70
C GLY A 266 -5.07 -15.79 11.93
N LYS A 267 -4.32 -16.90 11.85
CA LYS A 267 -4.06 -17.86 12.95
C LYS A 267 -5.31 -18.32 13.70
N THR A 268 -5.70 -17.68 14.80
CA THR A 268 -6.88 -17.98 15.64
C THR A 268 -7.96 -16.90 15.52
N HIS A 269 -7.67 -15.75 14.92
CA HIS A 269 -8.57 -14.62 14.82
C HIS A 269 -9.74 -14.91 13.85
N LYS A 270 -10.94 -15.09 14.41
CA LYS A 270 -12.15 -15.52 13.68
C LYS A 270 -12.56 -14.55 12.56
N GLY A 271 -12.43 -13.23 12.79
CA GLY A 271 -12.74 -12.21 11.77
C GLY A 271 -11.82 -12.26 10.55
N ILE A 272 -10.50 -12.29 10.77
CA ILE A 272 -9.55 -12.41 9.67
C ILE A 272 -9.69 -13.72 8.91
N LYS A 273 -9.88 -14.86 9.60
CA LYS A 273 -10.19 -16.14 8.91
C LYS A 273 -11.41 -16.04 8.02
N ASN A 274 -12.47 -15.39 8.49
CA ASN A 274 -13.69 -15.22 7.73
C ASN A 274 -13.44 -14.33 6.50
N ILE A 275 -12.67 -13.24 6.63
CA ILE A 275 -12.28 -12.39 5.49
C ILE A 275 -11.44 -13.17 4.47
N GLU A 276 -10.43 -13.93 4.93
CA GLU A 276 -9.60 -14.78 4.05
C GLU A 276 -10.45 -15.76 3.24
N ALA A 277 -11.44 -16.39 3.87
CA ALA A 277 -12.35 -17.33 3.21
C ALA A 277 -13.23 -16.67 2.14
N PHE A 278 -13.80 -15.50 2.42
CA PHE A 278 -14.66 -14.78 1.49
C PHE A 278 -13.91 -14.09 0.35
N LEU A 279 -12.69 -13.60 0.61
CA LEU A 279 -11.83 -13.01 -0.42
C LEU A 279 -11.08 -14.06 -1.24
N LYS A 280 -11.01 -15.31 -0.76
CA LYS A 280 -10.21 -16.40 -1.34
C LYS A 280 -8.72 -16.04 -1.47
N THR A 281 -8.22 -15.17 -0.58
CA THR A 281 -6.82 -14.76 -0.54
C THR A 281 -6.45 -14.26 0.85
N LYS A 282 -5.17 -14.38 1.21
CA LYS A 282 -4.59 -13.78 2.42
C LYS A 282 -3.85 -12.47 2.12
N ARG A 283 -3.64 -12.17 0.83
CA ARG A 283 -2.84 -11.05 0.34
C ARG A 283 -3.63 -9.74 0.45
N PHE A 284 -3.73 -9.19 1.65
CA PHE A 284 -4.22 -7.84 1.91
C PHE A 284 -3.47 -7.27 3.12
N TRP A 285 -3.47 -5.94 3.26
CA TRP A 285 -2.77 -5.30 4.37
C TRP A 285 -3.59 -5.37 5.65
N ARG A 286 -2.88 -5.57 6.76
CA ARG A 286 -3.45 -5.55 8.10
C ARG A 286 -2.65 -4.64 9.00
N PHE A 287 -3.36 -3.87 9.80
CA PHE A 287 -2.81 -3.21 10.98
C PHE A 287 -3.17 -4.02 12.21
N ARG A 288 -2.14 -4.60 12.82
CA ARG A 288 -2.26 -5.43 14.01
C ARG A 288 -1.95 -4.57 15.21
N VAL A 289 -2.95 -4.39 16.07
CA VAL A 289 -2.83 -3.61 17.30
C VAL A 289 -2.63 -4.58 18.45
N GLY A 290 -1.51 -4.47 19.16
CA GLY A 290 -1.26 -5.28 20.34
C GLY A 290 -2.23 -4.95 21.45
N ILE A 291 -2.80 -5.97 22.05
CA ILE A 291 -3.86 -5.85 23.07
C ILE A 291 -3.53 -6.57 24.38
N ASP A 292 -2.42 -7.32 24.44
CA ASP A 292 -2.15 -8.15 25.60
C ASP A 292 -1.77 -7.31 26.82
N THR A 293 -2.67 -7.29 27.81
CA THR A 293 -2.47 -6.72 29.15
C THR A 293 -2.50 -7.78 30.24
N ARG A 294 -2.56 -9.07 29.86
CA ARG A 294 -2.72 -10.17 30.82
C ARG A 294 -1.47 -10.30 31.69
N LYS A 295 -1.67 -10.22 33.00
CA LYS A 295 -0.66 -10.59 34.00
C LYS A 295 -0.54 -12.11 34.13
N ASP A 296 -1.68 -12.79 34.06
CA ASP A 296 -1.76 -14.26 34.03
C ASP A 296 -2.02 -14.76 32.61
N ARG A 297 -1.04 -15.47 32.05
CA ARG A 297 -1.14 -16.05 30.69
C ARG A 297 -2.02 -17.29 30.62
N ASN A 298 -2.50 -17.82 31.74
CA ASN A 298 -3.45 -18.93 31.76
C ASN A 298 -4.87 -18.50 31.37
N VAL A 299 -5.20 -17.20 31.39
CA VAL A 299 -6.50 -16.71 30.93
C VAL A 299 -6.67 -17.01 29.44
N PRO A 300 -7.70 -17.79 29.04
CA PRO A 300 -7.93 -18.11 27.64
C PRO A 300 -8.10 -16.86 26.79
N GLY A 301 -7.46 -16.84 25.63
CA GLY A 301 -7.49 -15.68 24.73
C GLY A 301 -8.90 -15.26 24.33
N GLU A 302 -9.78 -16.23 24.05
CA GLU A 302 -11.18 -15.96 23.66
C GLU A 302 -12.00 -15.27 24.77
N VAL A 303 -11.63 -15.48 26.03
CA VAL A 303 -12.24 -14.82 27.19
C VAL A 303 -11.66 -13.42 27.34
N PHE A 304 -10.33 -13.30 27.27
CA PHE A 304 -9.65 -12.02 27.42
C PHE A 304 -10.06 -11.00 26.35
N VAL A 305 -10.19 -11.40 25.08
CA VAL A 305 -10.55 -10.43 24.03
C VAL A 305 -11.93 -9.80 24.21
N LEU A 306 -12.78 -10.40 25.03
CA LEU A 306 -14.12 -9.90 25.37
C LEU A 306 -14.16 -9.18 26.73
N SER A 307 -13.04 -9.08 27.45
CA SER A 307 -12.97 -8.30 28.69
C SER A 307 -13.00 -6.80 28.41
N GLU A 308 -13.17 -5.99 29.44
CA GLU A 308 -13.15 -4.53 29.30
C GLU A 308 -11.73 -3.98 29.47
N PHE A 309 -11.36 -3.02 28.62
CA PHE A 309 -10.14 -2.24 28.79
C PHE A 309 -10.31 -1.24 29.93
N SER A 310 -9.25 -1.06 30.72
CA SER A 310 -9.19 0.05 31.66
C SER A 310 -9.08 1.38 30.92
N GLY A 311 -9.43 2.49 31.59
CA GLY A 311 -9.22 3.83 31.02
C GLY A 311 -7.75 4.12 30.69
N ASN A 312 -6.80 3.46 31.35
CA ASN A 312 -5.39 3.56 30.99
C ASN A 312 -5.08 2.81 29.68
N ASP A 313 -5.67 1.63 29.50
CA ASP A 313 -5.46 0.84 28.30
C ASP A 313 -5.98 1.59 27.08
N ILE A 314 -7.19 2.17 27.17
CA ILE A 314 -7.80 3.01 26.12
C ILE A 314 -6.88 4.16 25.70
N ARG A 315 -6.21 4.80 26.67
CA ARG A 315 -5.24 5.88 26.40
C ARG A 315 -4.02 5.37 25.63
N GLU A 316 -3.48 4.20 25.99
CA GLU A 316 -2.34 3.62 25.27
C GLU A 316 -2.71 3.25 23.83
N VAL A 317 -3.84 2.57 23.60
CA VAL A 317 -4.27 2.25 22.21
C VAL A 317 -4.56 3.52 21.40
N SER A 318 -5.09 4.56 22.04
CA SER A 318 -5.34 5.85 21.38
C SER A 318 -4.06 6.51 20.83
N LYS A 319 -2.92 6.35 21.53
CA LYS A 319 -1.62 6.82 21.03
C LYS A 319 -1.21 6.07 19.76
N VAL A 320 -1.39 4.76 19.75
CA VAL A 320 -1.13 3.91 18.57
C VAL A 320 -1.98 4.34 17.38
N PHE A 321 -3.27 4.61 17.62
CA PHE A 321 -4.20 5.06 16.58
C PHE A 321 -3.77 6.40 15.96
N ASP A 322 -3.27 7.33 16.77
CA ASP A 322 -2.79 8.63 16.30
C ASP A 322 -1.55 8.51 15.41
N LEU A 323 -0.57 7.71 15.82
CA LEU A 323 0.64 7.46 15.04
C LEU A 323 0.31 6.84 13.68
N PHE A 324 -0.59 5.86 13.68
CA PHE A 324 -1.06 5.23 12.46
C PHE A 324 -1.77 6.24 11.55
N TRP A 325 -2.71 6.99 12.11
CA TRP A 325 -3.49 7.94 11.33
C TRP A 325 -2.59 9.00 10.71
N ALA A 326 -1.55 9.45 11.42
CA ALA A 326 -0.56 10.37 10.86
C ALA A 326 0.16 9.76 9.63
N ALA A 327 0.51 8.48 9.66
CA ALA A 327 1.13 7.79 8.52
C ALA A 327 0.19 7.68 7.30
N ILE A 328 -1.08 7.32 7.51
CA ILE A 328 -2.07 7.26 6.43
C ILE A 328 -2.40 8.66 5.92
N TYR A 329 -2.62 9.62 6.80
CA TYR A 329 -2.94 10.99 6.43
C TYR A 329 -1.82 11.67 5.64
N LYS A 330 -0.56 11.38 5.97
CA LYS A 330 0.59 11.82 5.17
C LYS A 330 0.51 11.32 3.72
N LYS A 331 0.14 10.04 3.52
CA LYS A 331 -0.04 9.47 2.17
C LYS A 331 -1.17 10.16 1.41
N ILE A 332 -2.30 10.44 2.07
CA ILE A 332 -3.44 11.16 1.48
C ILE A 332 -3.00 12.55 1.02
N LYS A 333 -2.35 13.33 1.89
CA LYS A 333 -1.84 14.66 1.54
C LYS A 333 -0.90 14.64 0.34
N VAL A 334 0.04 13.71 0.33
CA VAL A 334 1.04 13.58 -0.74
C VAL A 334 0.42 13.16 -2.06
N SER A 335 -0.65 12.36 -2.03
CA SER A 335 -1.37 12.01 -3.27
C SER A 335 -2.04 13.22 -3.95
N GLY A 336 -1.93 14.42 -3.37
CA GLY A 336 -2.50 15.65 -3.92
C GLY A 336 -3.97 15.82 -3.57
N VAL A 337 -4.42 15.16 -2.50
CA VAL A 337 -5.84 15.05 -2.18
C VAL A 337 -6.12 15.66 -0.83
N SER A 338 -7.06 16.58 -0.80
CA SER A 338 -7.56 17.19 0.43
C SER A 338 -8.58 16.26 1.08
N LEU A 339 -8.41 16.00 2.38
CA LEU A 339 -9.51 15.54 3.21
C LEU A 339 -10.52 16.68 3.35
#